data_AF-A0A158FCM3-F1
#
_entry.id   AF-A0A158FCM3-F1
#
_cell.length_a   1.000
_cell.length_b   1.000
_cell.length_c   1.000
_cell.angle_alpha   90.00
_cell.angle_beta   90.00
_cell.angle_gamma   90.00
#
_symmetry.space_group_name_H-M   'P 1'
#
loop_
_entity.id
_entity.type
_entity.pdbx_description
1 polymer ?
#
loop_
_entity_poly.entity_id
_entity_poly.type
_entity_poly.pdbx_seq_one_letter_code
_entity_poly.pdbx_strand_id
1 'polypeptide(L)'
;MAWDHTTNPVITRNRLRFSSPDAVYEALEQYGAYLRENQFRLGDEDLEQALAGRNAPLIDLALAKNARSHSLVAQLYKRALAGSGDADYDRAIRLNCLSNRGVMGALYSKELIDPQSPAVNEGHRLALEGDEEELAILMSNPGIRGFLAAVYTRKDWLQDIPDERWRLLVLKSVGNPAINRDDTDSRNPDLLAWDLRKALRGLLGSAPAQPDWVLTLHQLLLELSPPRVWGFDSEQAVIDILERWKGITVKSEFGDREHEGYFTPQPIAEEFRCLVAALYGSVLVDKKLVSVGKPDSDDVALRCAYYGNSAKTVEEMKAAYEKDGDIFTFGALFNNSVMLEPACRAELEAHLTRDTDWLRKKRYKQLQAEHDWFDPRPVSELLEIADTGAAESAVQENPELRALASQMTDLKTQIAGLSKVLVWGLIVILAILVFWRR
;
A
#
# COMPACT_ATOMS: atom_id res chain seq x y z
N MET A 1 2.19 -14.06 -24.71
CA MET A 1 2.69 -15.44 -24.71
C MET A 1 2.36 -16.07 -23.38
N ALA A 2 1.84 -17.30 -23.36
CA ALA A 2 1.60 -17.98 -22.09
C ALA A 2 2.95 -18.48 -21.56
N TRP A 3 3.41 -17.93 -20.44
CA TRP A 3 4.45 -18.55 -19.63
C TRP A 3 3.81 -19.77 -18.93
N ASP A 4 3.60 -20.84 -19.69
CA ASP A 4 2.97 -22.06 -19.20
C ASP A 4 3.98 -23.21 -19.08
N HIS A 5 3.53 -24.28 -18.43
CA HIS A 5 4.31 -25.49 -18.16
C HIS A 5 4.44 -26.39 -19.39
N THR A 6 3.83 -26.02 -20.53
CA THR A 6 3.81 -26.84 -21.74
C THR A 6 4.92 -26.46 -22.71
N THR A 7 5.40 -25.23 -22.65
CA THR A 7 6.49 -24.75 -23.51
C THR A 7 7.85 -25.13 -22.92
N ASN A 8 8.67 -25.87 -23.68
CA ASN A 8 10.00 -26.29 -23.24
C ASN A 8 10.90 -25.06 -22.91
N PRO A 9 11.48 -24.96 -21.70
CA PRO A 9 12.31 -23.84 -21.27
C PRO A 9 13.49 -23.55 -22.23
N VAL A 10 14.08 -24.59 -22.81
CA VAL A 10 15.19 -24.47 -23.77
C VAL A 10 14.74 -23.77 -25.07
N ILE A 11 13.51 -24.04 -25.52
CA ILE A 11 12.95 -23.39 -26.71
C ILE A 11 12.68 -21.91 -26.42
N THR A 12 12.08 -21.62 -25.27
CA THR A 12 11.84 -20.24 -24.82
C THR A 12 13.15 -19.45 -24.71
N ARG A 13 14.18 -20.03 -24.08
CA ARG A 13 15.50 -19.42 -23.92
C ARG A 13 16.16 -19.11 -25.25
N ASN A 14 16.25 -20.10 -26.15
CA ASN A 14 16.85 -19.89 -27.46
C ASN A 14 16.10 -18.85 -28.28
N ARG A 15 14.76 -18.88 -28.29
CA ARG A 15 13.96 -17.90 -29.03
C ARG A 15 14.20 -16.48 -28.50
N LEU A 16 14.16 -16.27 -27.19
CA LEU A 16 14.36 -14.94 -26.61
C LEU A 16 15.81 -14.45 -26.78
N ARG A 17 16.79 -15.36 -26.79
CA ARG A 17 18.20 -15.02 -27.06
C ARG A 17 18.40 -14.36 -28.43
N PHE A 18 17.63 -14.75 -29.44
CA PHE A 18 17.73 -14.22 -30.81
C PHE A 18 16.65 -13.19 -31.17
N SER A 19 15.74 -12.87 -30.25
CA SER A 19 14.67 -11.88 -30.47
C SER A 19 15.17 -10.44 -30.31
N SER A 20 14.45 -9.45 -30.85
CA SER A 20 14.79 -8.03 -30.63
C SER A 20 14.70 -7.66 -29.14
N PRO A 21 15.42 -6.62 -28.68
CA PRO A 21 15.30 -6.12 -27.31
C PRO A 21 13.85 -5.81 -26.89
N ASP A 22 13.05 -5.21 -27.78
CA ASP A 22 11.64 -4.89 -27.51
C ASP A 22 10.81 -6.15 -27.23
N ALA A 23 10.98 -7.19 -28.07
CA ALA A 23 10.27 -8.45 -27.90
C ALA A 23 10.70 -9.18 -26.61
N VAL A 24 11.96 -9.04 -26.20
CA VAL A 24 12.43 -9.58 -24.92
C VAL A 24 11.86 -8.80 -23.74
N TYR A 25 11.79 -7.48 -23.84
CA TYR A 25 11.19 -6.63 -22.81
C TYR A 25 9.74 -7.03 -22.53
N GLU A 26 8.92 -7.11 -23.58
CA GLU A 26 7.52 -7.54 -23.46
C GLU A 26 7.38 -8.96 -22.89
N ALA A 27 8.28 -9.87 -23.30
CA ALA A 27 8.30 -11.22 -22.77
C ALA A 27 8.64 -11.25 -21.28
N LEU A 28 9.61 -10.45 -20.83
CA LEU A 28 10.01 -10.35 -19.43
C LEU A 28 8.94 -9.66 -18.56
N GLU A 29 8.17 -8.71 -19.10
CA GLU A 29 6.99 -8.17 -18.39
C GLU A 29 5.96 -9.27 -18.12
N GLN A 30 5.66 -10.10 -19.13
CA GLN A 30 4.77 -11.25 -18.99
C GLN A 30 5.35 -12.30 -18.04
N TYR A 31 6.67 -12.48 -18.05
CA TYR A 31 7.38 -13.40 -17.17
C TYR A 31 7.25 -12.98 -15.71
N GLY A 32 7.52 -11.70 -15.43
CA GLY A 32 7.38 -11.13 -14.09
C GLY A 32 5.93 -11.19 -13.60
N ALA A 33 4.96 -10.89 -14.45
CA ALA A 33 3.54 -11.00 -14.10
C ALA A 33 3.17 -12.43 -13.70
N TYR A 34 3.57 -13.40 -14.53
CA TYR A 34 3.38 -14.81 -14.27
C TYR A 34 4.01 -15.27 -12.93
N LEU A 35 5.24 -14.86 -12.66
CA LEU A 35 5.92 -15.21 -11.42
C LEU A 35 5.26 -14.61 -10.17
N ARG A 36 4.72 -13.38 -10.27
CA ARG A 36 3.99 -12.72 -9.18
C ARG A 36 2.68 -13.44 -8.83
N GLU A 37 1.99 -13.97 -9.84
CA GLU A 37 0.80 -14.80 -9.66
C GLU A 37 1.15 -16.20 -9.11
N ASN A 38 2.37 -16.68 -9.37
CA ASN A 38 2.83 -18.02 -9.02
C ASN A 38 3.99 -17.97 -8.01
N GLN A 39 3.71 -17.50 -6.80
CA GLN A 39 4.72 -17.20 -5.79
C GLN A 39 5.59 -18.40 -5.36
N PHE A 40 5.13 -19.64 -5.54
CA PHE A 40 5.91 -20.84 -5.23
C PHE A 40 6.81 -21.34 -6.37
N ARG A 41 6.75 -20.74 -7.56
CA ARG A 41 7.60 -21.16 -8.69
C ARG A 41 8.98 -20.55 -8.59
N LEU A 42 10.01 -21.34 -8.87
CA LEU A 42 11.37 -20.84 -9.00
C LEU A 42 11.51 -20.07 -10.32
N GLY A 43 12.35 -19.04 -10.33
CA GLY A 43 12.77 -18.36 -11.55
C GLY A 43 13.66 -19.26 -12.42
N ASP A 44 13.80 -18.93 -13.70
CA ASP A 44 14.73 -19.57 -14.62
C ASP A 44 16.00 -18.72 -14.63
N GLU A 45 16.86 -18.92 -13.63
CA GLU A 45 18.07 -18.10 -13.44
C GLU A 45 18.98 -18.14 -14.67
N ASP A 46 19.12 -19.30 -15.31
CA ASP A 46 19.89 -19.44 -16.54
C ASP A 46 19.33 -18.60 -17.69
N LEU A 47 18.00 -18.52 -17.84
CA LEU A 47 17.37 -17.65 -18.83
C LEU A 47 17.71 -16.19 -18.54
N GLU A 48 17.54 -15.76 -17.28
CA GLU A 48 17.80 -14.40 -16.85
C GLU A 48 19.26 -14.02 -17.10
N GLN A 49 20.21 -14.89 -16.74
CA GLN A 49 21.63 -14.71 -17.00
C GLN A 49 21.96 -14.69 -18.50
N ALA A 50 21.36 -15.58 -19.29
CA ALA A 50 21.56 -15.60 -20.74
C ALA A 50 21.06 -14.32 -21.43
N LEU A 51 19.98 -13.72 -20.93
CA LEU A 51 19.45 -12.46 -21.43
C LEU A 51 20.30 -11.27 -20.97
N ALA A 52 20.76 -11.26 -19.71
CA ALA A 52 21.67 -10.24 -19.20
C ALA A 52 22.99 -10.17 -20.00
N GLY A 53 23.52 -11.33 -20.41
CA GLY A 53 24.73 -11.42 -21.24
C GLY A 53 24.61 -10.80 -22.64
N ARG A 54 23.42 -10.36 -23.06
CA ARG A 54 23.21 -9.64 -24.32
C ARG A 54 23.66 -8.18 -24.26
N ASN A 55 23.89 -7.62 -23.06
CA ASN A 55 24.34 -6.23 -22.86
C ASN A 55 23.46 -5.20 -23.60
N ALA A 56 22.14 -5.37 -23.57
CA ALA A 56 21.19 -4.46 -24.20
C ALA A 56 20.45 -3.65 -23.12
N PRO A 57 20.51 -2.31 -23.11
CA PRO A 57 19.94 -1.48 -22.05
C PRO A 57 18.46 -1.77 -21.75
N LEU A 58 17.66 -1.98 -22.79
CA LEU A 58 16.24 -2.29 -22.62
C LEU A 58 16.00 -3.66 -21.95
N ILE A 59 16.85 -4.65 -22.24
CA ILE A 59 16.76 -5.98 -21.61
C ILE A 59 17.16 -5.87 -20.13
N ASP A 60 18.20 -5.10 -19.83
CA ASP A 60 18.65 -4.86 -18.45
C ASP A 60 17.57 -4.17 -17.61
N LEU A 61 16.83 -3.20 -18.18
CA LEU A 61 15.67 -2.57 -17.51
C LEU A 61 14.56 -3.58 -17.23
N ALA A 62 14.23 -4.42 -18.20
CA ALA A 62 13.21 -5.46 -18.01
C ALA A 62 13.62 -6.49 -16.95
N LEU A 63 14.89 -6.89 -16.94
CA LEU A 63 15.45 -7.81 -15.94
C LEU A 63 15.46 -7.15 -14.55
N ALA A 64 15.90 -5.90 -14.44
CA ALA A 64 15.88 -5.16 -13.17
C ALA A 64 14.49 -5.19 -12.52
N LYS A 65 13.43 -5.02 -13.31
CA LYS A 65 12.04 -4.97 -12.85
C LYS A 65 11.38 -6.35 -12.62
N ASN A 66 11.71 -7.35 -13.43
CA ASN A 66 10.92 -8.59 -13.51
C ASN A 66 11.71 -9.89 -13.25
N ALA A 67 13.04 -9.83 -13.17
CA ALA A 67 13.85 -11.01 -12.85
C ALA A 67 13.58 -11.47 -11.41
N ARG A 68 13.86 -12.76 -11.15
CA ARG A 68 13.71 -13.42 -9.86
C ARG A 68 15.04 -13.80 -9.22
N SER A 69 16.14 -13.83 -10.00
CA SER A 69 17.49 -14.03 -9.48
C SER A 69 17.92 -12.85 -8.62
N HIS A 70 18.13 -13.10 -7.32
CA HIS A 70 18.58 -12.11 -6.36
C HIS A 70 19.96 -11.54 -6.74
N SER A 71 20.88 -12.41 -7.15
CA SER A 71 22.24 -12.03 -7.51
C SER A 71 22.28 -11.18 -8.79
N LEU A 72 21.48 -11.52 -9.80
CA LEU A 72 21.41 -10.73 -11.03
C LEU A 72 20.89 -9.32 -10.77
N VAL A 73 19.76 -9.19 -10.08
CA VAL A 73 19.17 -7.87 -9.78
C VAL A 73 20.13 -7.03 -8.93
N ALA A 74 20.80 -7.65 -7.95
CA ALA A 74 21.82 -7.00 -7.16
C ALA A 74 23.03 -6.52 -7.99
N GLN A 75 23.48 -7.32 -8.96
CA GLN A 75 24.56 -6.95 -9.88
C GLN A 75 24.16 -5.78 -10.79
N LEU A 76 22.95 -5.80 -11.35
CA LEU A 76 22.42 -4.70 -12.17
C LEU A 76 22.37 -3.40 -11.36
N TYR A 77 21.86 -3.48 -10.13
CA TYR A 77 21.80 -2.36 -9.20
C TYR A 77 23.19 -1.80 -8.88
N LYS A 78 24.14 -2.66 -8.51
CA LYS A 78 25.51 -2.27 -8.19
C LYS A 78 26.23 -1.65 -9.39
N ARG A 79 26.01 -2.17 -10.60
CA ARG A 79 26.55 -1.59 -11.83
C ARG A 79 26.00 -0.19 -12.07
N ALA A 80 24.71 0.02 -11.85
CA ALA A 80 24.07 1.33 -11.96
C ALA A 80 24.52 2.31 -10.86
N LEU A 81 24.92 1.83 -9.67
CA LEU A 81 25.58 2.67 -8.65
C LEU A 81 27.00 3.07 -9.06
N ALA A 82 27.76 2.16 -9.68
CA ALA A 82 29.12 2.44 -10.15
C ALA A 82 29.15 3.42 -11.33
N GLY A 83 28.03 3.53 -12.05
CA GLY A 83 27.85 4.42 -13.19
C GLY A 83 28.21 3.75 -14.52
N SER A 84 27.32 3.85 -15.49
CA SER A 84 27.54 3.44 -16.88
C SER A 84 27.98 4.60 -17.79
N GLY A 85 27.95 5.83 -17.28
CA GLY A 85 28.16 7.06 -18.05
C GLY A 85 26.87 7.71 -18.55
N ASP A 86 25.72 7.04 -18.39
CA ASP A 86 24.38 7.57 -18.63
C ASP A 86 23.59 7.60 -17.31
N ALA A 87 23.51 8.78 -16.70
CA ALA A 87 22.91 8.94 -15.37
C ALA A 87 21.41 8.63 -15.35
N ASP A 88 20.69 8.90 -16.44
CA ASP A 88 19.24 8.64 -16.53
C ASP A 88 18.98 7.14 -16.65
N TYR A 89 19.78 6.44 -17.47
CA TYR A 89 19.73 4.98 -17.56
C TYR A 89 20.08 4.31 -16.22
N ASP A 90 21.16 4.75 -15.57
CA ASP A 90 21.57 4.22 -14.26
C ASP A 90 20.47 4.41 -13.21
N ARG A 91 19.87 5.61 -13.16
CA ARG A 91 18.73 5.87 -12.29
C ARG A 91 17.56 4.95 -12.61
N ALA A 92 17.18 4.81 -13.88
CA ALA A 92 16.10 3.93 -14.29
C ALA A 92 16.34 2.47 -13.85
N ILE A 93 17.57 1.96 -13.97
CA ILE A 93 17.92 0.61 -13.49
C ILE A 93 17.72 0.52 -11.97
N ARG A 94 18.22 1.49 -11.19
CA ARG A 94 18.07 1.49 -9.73
C ARG A 94 16.61 1.47 -9.30
N LEU A 95 15.78 2.34 -9.88
CA LEU A 95 14.34 2.41 -9.60
C LEU A 95 13.62 1.10 -9.98
N ASN A 96 13.97 0.50 -11.12
CA ASN A 96 13.38 -0.78 -11.54
C ASN A 96 13.77 -1.92 -10.60
N CYS A 97 15.03 -1.99 -10.15
CA CYS A 97 15.47 -2.96 -9.14
C CYS A 97 14.71 -2.78 -7.81
N LEU A 98 14.55 -1.54 -7.32
CA LEU A 98 13.85 -1.26 -6.06
C LEU A 98 12.34 -1.57 -6.14
N SER A 99 11.72 -1.38 -7.31
CA SER A 99 10.30 -1.72 -7.54
C SER A 99 10.03 -3.20 -7.79
N ASN A 100 11.09 -4.01 -7.97
CA ASN A 100 10.95 -5.42 -8.32
C ASN A 100 10.33 -6.21 -7.15
N ARG A 101 9.12 -6.75 -7.39
CA ARG A 101 8.35 -7.52 -6.41
C ARG A 101 8.76 -9.00 -6.33
N GLY A 102 9.47 -9.49 -7.35
CA GLY A 102 9.89 -10.89 -7.47
C GLY A 102 11.11 -11.25 -6.61
N VAL A 103 11.87 -10.25 -6.18
CA VAL A 103 13.13 -10.42 -5.45
C VAL A 103 12.99 -9.89 -4.03
N MET A 104 12.28 -10.64 -3.20
CA MET A 104 11.88 -10.25 -1.83
C MET A 104 13.04 -9.91 -0.87
N GLY A 105 14.30 -10.15 -1.27
CA GLY A 105 15.49 -9.89 -0.46
C GLY A 105 16.69 -9.42 -1.26
N ALA A 106 16.52 -8.78 -2.42
CA ALA A 106 17.66 -8.29 -3.24
C ALA A 106 18.58 -7.38 -2.42
N LEU A 107 17.99 -6.46 -1.65
CA LEU A 107 18.69 -5.53 -0.76
C LEU A 107 19.44 -6.22 0.38
N TYR A 108 19.08 -7.47 0.67
CA TYR A 108 19.74 -8.31 1.66
C TYR A 108 20.59 -9.42 1.03
N SER A 109 20.84 -9.33 -0.27
CA SER A 109 21.73 -10.26 -0.97
C SER A 109 23.18 -10.05 -0.52
N LYS A 110 24.00 -11.10 -0.58
CA LYS A 110 25.43 -11.01 -0.22
C LYS A 110 26.18 -10.05 -1.12
N GLU A 111 25.62 -9.74 -2.28
CA GLU A 111 26.12 -8.81 -3.26
C GLU A 111 25.95 -7.33 -2.83
N LEU A 112 24.97 -7.04 -1.96
CA LEU A 112 24.63 -5.71 -1.44
C LEU A 112 24.79 -5.57 0.09
N ILE A 113 25.15 -6.65 0.78
CA ILE A 113 25.55 -6.66 2.19
C ILE A 113 27.06 -6.88 2.27
N ASP A 114 27.79 -5.98 2.94
CA ASP A 114 29.15 -6.27 3.39
C ASP A 114 29.10 -7.20 4.63
N PRO A 115 29.61 -8.46 4.54
CA PRO A 115 29.62 -9.38 5.68
C PRO A 115 30.49 -8.90 6.85
N GLN A 116 31.45 -8.00 6.61
CA GLN A 116 32.36 -7.47 7.63
C GLN A 116 31.83 -6.18 8.26
N SER A 117 30.84 -5.54 7.63
CA SER A 117 30.17 -4.35 8.15
C SER A 117 28.67 -4.39 7.84
N PRO A 118 27.85 -5.09 8.65
CA PRO A 118 26.40 -5.13 8.47
C PRO A 118 25.72 -3.75 8.54
N ALA A 119 26.41 -2.75 9.12
CA ALA A 119 26.02 -1.35 9.11
C ALA A 119 26.12 -0.72 7.71
N VAL A 120 27.02 -1.21 6.86
CA VAL A 120 27.16 -0.81 5.44
C VAL A 120 26.38 -1.82 4.58
N ASN A 121 25.06 -1.86 4.80
CA ASN A 121 24.16 -2.55 3.89
C ASN A 121 23.44 -1.52 3.02
N GLU A 122 23.08 -1.89 1.79
CA GLU A 122 22.44 -0.97 0.86
C GLU A 122 21.10 -0.41 1.40
N GLY A 123 20.40 -1.18 2.24
CA GLY A 123 19.22 -0.70 2.94
C GLY A 123 19.50 0.49 3.87
N HIS A 124 20.63 0.48 4.58
CA HIS A 124 21.08 1.59 5.43
C HIS A 124 21.45 2.81 4.60
N ARG A 125 22.25 2.64 3.53
CA ARG A 125 22.62 3.72 2.62
C ARG A 125 21.38 4.39 2.03
N LEU A 126 20.41 3.62 1.54
CA LEU A 126 19.14 4.16 1.02
C LEU A 126 18.39 4.92 2.11
N ALA A 127 18.28 4.32 3.30
CA ALA A 127 17.59 4.95 4.41
C ALA A 127 18.24 6.28 4.84
N LEU A 128 19.58 6.36 4.85
CA LEU A 128 20.34 7.55 5.23
C LEU A 128 20.41 8.60 4.10
N GLU A 129 20.74 8.18 2.88
CA GLU A 129 21.18 9.04 1.77
C GLU A 129 20.36 8.91 0.48
N GLY A 130 19.47 7.91 0.37
CA GLY A 130 18.67 7.66 -0.84
C GLY A 130 17.88 8.88 -1.31
N ASP A 131 17.68 9.03 -2.62
CA ASP A 131 16.83 10.12 -3.09
C ASP A 131 15.34 9.85 -2.76
N GLU A 132 14.51 10.90 -2.86
CA GLU A 132 13.09 10.80 -2.51
C GLU A 132 12.33 9.79 -3.39
N GLU A 133 12.72 9.64 -4.65
CA GLU A 133 12.07 8.73 -5.59
C GLU A 133 12.48 7.28 -5.31
N GLU A 134 13.76 7.02 -5.06
CA GLU A 134 14.28 5.71 -4.64
C GLU A 134 13.58 5.26 -3.35
N LEU A 135 13.43 6.15 -2.37
CA LEU A 135 12.71 5.85 -1.13
C LEU A 135 11.22 5.59 -1.37
N ALA A 136 10.54 6.42 -2.16
CA ALA A 136 9.13 6.22 -2.44
C ALA A 136 8.86 4.88 -3.16
N ILE A 137 9.71 4.52 -4.12
CA ILE A 137 9.61 3.24 -4.83
C ILE A 137 9.91 2.07 -3.92
N LEU A 138 10.97 2.15 -3.12
CA LEU A 138 11.32 1.11 -2.17
C LEU A 138 10.19 0.90 -1.15
N MET A 139 9.74 1.98 -0.50
CA MET A 139 8.78 1.92 0.59
C MET A 139 7.36 1.58 0.13
N SER A 140 7.05 1.69 -1.17
CA SER A 140 5.78 1.24 -1.76
C SER A 140 5.82 -0.20 -2.32
N ASN A 141 7.00 -0.84 -2.36
CA ASN A 141 7.14 -2.20 -2.84
C ASN A 141 6.56 -3.21 -1.82
N PRO A 142 5.56 -4.03 -2.18
CA PRO A 142 4.99 -5.00 -1.24
C PRO A 142 5.92 -6.18 -0.92
N GLY A 143 7.02 -6.34 -1.64
CA GLY A 143 8.02 -7.39 -1.42
C GLY A 143 8.92 -7.15 -0.21
N ILE A 144 9.00 -5.92 0.31
CA ILE A 144 9.99 -5.50 1.32
C ILE A 144 9.49 -5.56 2.77
N ARG A 145 8.59 -6.51 3.08
CA ARG A 145 7.99 -6.67 4.43
C ARG A 145 9.01 -6.68 5.57
N GLY A 146 10.12 -7.39 5.39
CA GLY A 146 11.19 -7.45 6.39
C GLY A 146 11.89 -6.10 6.60
N PHE A 147 12.04 -5.29 5.54
CA PHE A 147 12.58 -3.93 5.65
C PHE A 147 11.60 -2.98 6.34
N LEU A 148 10.30 -3.04 6.00
CA LEU A 148 9.27 -2.25 6.69
C LEU A 148 9.27 -2.54 8.19
N ALA A 149 9.30 -3.82 8.58
CA ALA A 149 9.37 -4.21 9.99
C ALA A 149 10.63 -3.68 10.68
N ALA A 150 11.79 -3.71 10.00
CA ALA A 150 13.03 -3.15 10.52
C ALA A 150 12.96 -1.62 10.68
N VAL A 151 12.36 -0.91 9.73
CA VAL A 151 12.12 0.54 9.80
C VAL A 151 11.22 0.89 10.97
N TYR A 152 10.07 0.21 11.12
CA TYR A 152 9.12 0.51 12.19
C TYR A 152 9.66 0.19 13.60
N THR A 153 10.51 -0.83 13.73
CA THR A 153 11.20 -1.14 14.99
C THR A 153 12.46 -0.32 15.23
N ARG A 154 12.88 0.50 14.26
CA ARG A 154 14.17 1.19 14.24
C ARG A 154 15.31 0.25 14.66
N LYS A 155 15.42 -0.86 13.92
CA LYS A 155 16.41 -1.93 14.17
C LYS A 155 17.82 -1.36 14.32
N ASP A 156 18.70 -2.07 15.03
CA ASP A 156 20.04 -1.56 15.43
C ASP A 156 20.84 -0.87 14.33
N TRP A 157 20.84 -1.41 13.11
CA TRP A 157 21.55 -0.84 11.96
C TRP A 157 20.85 0.38 11.33
N LEU A 158 19.72 0.84 11.86
CA LEU A 158 18.99 2.06 11.46
C LEU A 158 18.98 3.10 12.60
N GLN A 159 19.64 2.84 13.73
CA GLN A 159 19.57 3.72 14.92
C GLN A 159 20.23 5.08 14.70
N ASP A 160 21.26 5.14 13.85
CA ASP A 160 22.01 6.34 13.51
C ASP A 160 21.31 7.23 12.47
N ILE A 161 20.20 6.78 11.89
CA ILE A 161 19.41 7.59 10.96
C ILE A 161 18.71 8.74 11.72
N PRO A 162 18.80 9.98 11.22
CA PRO A 162 18.10 11.12 11.82
C PRO A 162 16.59 10.89 11.93
N ASP A 163 15.97 11.39 13.01
CA ASP A 163 14.55 11.17 13.29
C ASP A 163 13.63 11.62 12.14
N GLU A 164 13.93 12.76 11.52
CA GLU A 164 13.18 13.26 10.37
C GLU A 164 13.26 12.32 9.17
N ARG A 165 14.44 11.73 8.96
CA ARG A 165 14.67 10.79 7.87
C ARG A 165 13.96 9.46 8.13
N TRP A 166 13.96 9.01 9.38
CA TRP A 166 13.18 7.86 9.81
C TRP A 166 11.68 8.08 9.62
N ARG A 167 11.17 9.26 10.02
CA ARG A 167 9.78 9.67 9.80
C ARG A 167 9.41 9.66 8.32
N LEU A 168 10.29 10.16 7.45
CA LEU A 168 10.08 10.14 6.01
C LEU A 168 9.94 8.72 5.46
N LEU A 169 10.76 7.76 5.91
CA LEU A 169 10.61 6.35 5.52
C LEU A 169 9.23 5.81 5.90
N VAL A 170 8.79 6.08 7.12
CA VAL A 170 7.45 5.71 7.60
C VAL A 170 6.36 6.37 6.75
N LEU A 171 6.50 7.66 6.44
CA LEU A 171 5.54 8.39 5.60
C LEU A 171 5.48 7.80 4.18
N LYS A 172 6.61 7.48 3.56
CA LYS A 172 6.66 6.88 2.21
C LYS A 172 6.13 5.45 2.17
N SER A 173 5.95 4.80 3.32
CA SER A 173 5.31 3.48 3.41
C SER A 173 3.78 3.51 3.41
N VAL A 174 3.18 4.70 3.58
CA VAL A 174 1.73 4.88 3.54
C VAL A 174 1.18 4.36 2.21
N GLY A 175 0.18 3.50 2.29
CA GLY A 175 -0.46 2.86 1.14
C GLY A 175 0.26 1.61 0.63
N ASN A 176 1.37 1.18 1.26
CA ASN A 176 2.03 -0.06 0.87
C ASN A 176 1.10 -1.27 1.14
N PRO A 177 0.74 -2.07 0.12
CA PRO A 177 -0.17 -3.21 0.27
C PRO A 177 0.31 -4.26 1.27
N ALA A 178 1.62 -4.35 1.51
CA ALA A 178 2.21 -5.31 2.44
C ALA A 178 1.75 -5.12 3.88
N ILE A 179 1.36 -3.90 4.28
CA ILE A 179 0.88 -3.58 5.63
C ILE A 179 -0.34 -4.42 6.01
N ASN A 180 -1.23 -4.67 5.06
CA ASN A 180 -2.47 -5.45 5.27
C ASN A 180 -2.41 -6.87 4.72
N ARG A 181 -1.28 -7.25 4.10
CA ARG A 181 -1.11 -8.57 3.51
C ARG A 181 -0.99 -9.63 4.60
N ASP A 182 -1.69 -10.74 4.40
CA ASP A 182 -1.64 -11.91 5.26
C ASP A 182 -1.78 -13.16 4.39
N ASP A 183 -0.67 -13.85 4.17
CA ASP A 183 -0.66 -15.09 3.40
C ASP A 183 -0.84 -16.33 4.31
N THR A 184 -1.31 -16.14 5.55
CA THR A 184 -1.53 -17.25 6.49
C THR A 184 -2.58 -18.21 5.95
N ASP A 185 -2.23 -19.49 5.91
CA ASP A 185 -3.16 -20.57 5.59
C ASP A 185 -3.21 -21.62 6.70
N SER A 186 -4.02 -22.67 6.51
CA SER A 186 -4.21 -23.74 7.51
C SER A 186 -2.95 -24.54 7.84
N ARG A 187 -1.88 -24.41 7.05
CA ARG A 187 -0.63 -25.18 7.17
C ARG A 187 0.59 -24.32 7.42
N ASN A 188 0.55 -23.03 7.08
CA ASN A 188 1.69 -22.15 7.13
C ASN A 188 1.32 -20.75 7.66
N PRO A 189 1.78 -20.37 8.86
CA PRO A 189 1.60 -19.00 9.35
C PRO A 189 2.50 -18.02 8.59
N ASP A 190 1.96 -16.85 8.25
CA ASP A 190 2.75 -15.77 7.64
C ASP A 190 3.53 -15.00 8.72
N LEU A 191 4.74 -15.48 9.01
CA LEU A 191 5.62 -14.86 10.01
C LEU A 191 6.05 -13.43 9.65
N LEU A 192 6.09 -13.08 8.35
CA LEU A 192 6.43 -11.71 7.93
C LEU A 192 5.29 -10.74 8.22
N ALA A 193 4.03 -11.17 8.00
CA ALA A 193 2.87 -10.39 8.43
C ALA A 193 2.85 -10.22 9.96
N TRP A 194 3.19 -11.28 10.69
CA TRP A 194 3.30 -11.25 12.15
C TRP A 194 4.33 -10.21 12.64
N ASP A 195 5.57 -10.28 12.14
CA ASP A 195 6.64 -9.36 12.50
C ASP A 195 6.28 -7.91 12.16
N LEU A 196 5.68 -7.67 10.99
CA LEU A 196 5.29 -6.34 10.55
C LEU A 196 4.22 -5.70 11.44
N ARG A 197 3.21 -6.47 11.86
CA ARG A 197 2.15 -5.99 12.77
C ARG A 197 2.69 -5.66 14.16
N LYS A 198 3.57 -6.52 14.68
CA LYS A 198 4.26 -6.30 15.94
C LYS A 198 5.12 -5.02 15.86
N ALA A 199 5.79 -4.81 14.72
CA ALA A 199 6.60 -3.63 14.46
C ALA A 199 5.76 -2.33 14.41
N LEU A 200 4.61 -2.34 13.73
CA LEU A 200 3.66 -1.22 13.72
C LEU A 200 3.15 -0.85 15.13
N ARG A 201 2.80 -1.86 15.93
CA ARG A 201 2.43 -1.67 17.33
C ARG A 201 3.59 -1.04 18.13
N GLY A 202 4.80 -1.55 17.93
CA GLY A 202 6.02 -1.02 18.56
C GLY A 202 6.30 0.44 18.19
N LEU A 203 6.08 0.81 16.93
CA LEU A 203 6.28 2.16 16.40
C LEU A 203 5.47 3.20 17.17
N LEU A 204 4.24 2.90 17.57
CA LEU A 204 3.40 3.80 18.38
C LEU A 204 4.02 4.14 19.74
N GLY A 205 4.82 3.23 20.30
CA GLY A 205 5.52 3.43 21.58
C GLY A 205 6.92 4.04 21.42
N SER A 206 7.60 3.80 20.30
CA SER A 206 8.99 4.22 20.08
C SER A 206 9.15 5.52 19.27
N ALA A 207 8.16 5.89 18.45
CA ALA A 207 8.20 7.13 17.67
C ALA A 207 8.24 8.36 18.60
N PRO A 208 9.00 9.42 18.27
CA PRO A 208 8.97 10.69 19.00
C PRO A 208 7.57 11.26 19.11
N ALA A 209 7.16 11.64 20.32
CA ALA A 209 5.88 12.29 20.59
C ALA A 209 5.91 13.76 20.15
N GLN A 210 5.91 13.99 18.83
CA GLN A 210 6.04 15.30 18.18
C GLN A 210 4.94 15.50 17.12
N PRO A 211 4.59 16.74 16.77
CA PRO A 211 3.51 17.05 15.83
C PRO A 211 3.61 16.33 14.47
N ASP A 212 4.79 16.31 13.85
CA ASP A 212 4.96 15.70 12.53
C ASP A 212 4.75 14.17 12.56
N TRP A 213 5.06 13.54 13.70
CA TRP A 213 4.81 12.12 13.90
C TRP A 213 3.32 11.81 14.08
N VAL A 214 2.54 12.72 14.68
CA VAL A 214 1.08 12.59 14.73
C VAL A 214 0.51 12.51 13.32
N LEU A 215 0.89 13.43 12.43
CA LEU A 215 0.41 13.44 11.04
C LEU A 215 0.85 12.19 10.27
N THR A 216 2.11 11.80 10.44
CA THR A 216 2.69 10.64 9.74
C THR A 216 2.02 9.34 10.19
N LEU A 217 1.85 9.14 11.49
CA LEU A 217 1.22 7.94 12.04
C LEU A 217 -0.28 7.93 11.78
N HIS A 218 -0.96 9.08 11.83
CA HIS A 218 -2.37 9.16 11.47
C HIS A 218 -2.61 8.65 10.05
N GLN A 219 -1.87 9.14 9.06
CA GLN A 219 -1.96 8.67 7.67
C GLN A 219 -1.66 7.18 7.54
N LEU A 220 -0.62 6.69 8.22
CA LEU A 220 -0.26 5.26 8.22
C LEU A 220 -1.36 4.38 8.82
N LEU A 221 -1.93 4.78 9.97
CA LEU A 221 -2.94 4.00 10.67
C LEU A 221 -4.26 3.96 9.90
N LEU A 222 -4.61 5.02 9.15
CA LEU A 222 -5.76 4.98 8.26
C LEU A 222 -5.64 3.91 7.16
N GLU A 223 -4.43 3.48 6.80
CA GLU A 223 -4.21 2.39 5.84
C GLU A 223 -4.49 1.02 6.43
N LEU A 224 -4.53 0.86 7.75
CA LEU A 224 -4.73 -0.43 8.39
C LEU A 224 -6.17 -0.94 8.23
N SER A 225 -6.30 -2.25 8.01
CA SER A 225 -7.55 -2.97 8.17
C SER A 225 -7.65 -3.45 9.62
N PRO A 226 -8.71 -3.11 10.38
CA PRO A 226 -8.90 -3.50 11.79
C PRO A 226 -8.67 -4.98 12.08
N PRO A 227 -9.16 -5.95 11.26
CA PRO A 227 -8.89 -7.38 11.48
C PRO A 227 -7.42 -7.78 11.40
N ARG A 228 -6.59 -6.93 10.78
CA ARG A 228 -5.15 -7.15 10.58
C ARG A 228 -4.31 -6.43 11.64
N VAL A 229 -4.92 -5.75 12.59
CA VAL A 229 -4.23 -5.09 13.70
C VAL A 229 -3.93 -6.08 14.81
N TRP A 230 -2.74 -5.98 15.41
CA TRP A 230 -2.36 -6.75 16.59
C TRP A 230 -2.51 -5.88 17.83
N GLY A 231 -3.48 -6.23 18.70
CA GLY A 231 -3.78 -5.51 19.93
C GLY A 231 -2.62 -5.46 20.95
N PHE A 232 -2.75 -4.64 21.97
CA PHE A 232 -1.76 -4.59 23.05
C PHE A 232 -1.91 -5.77 24.02
N ASP A 233 -0.85 -6.03 24.78
CA ASP A 233 -0.79 -7.20 25.67
C ASP A 233 -1.60 -7.00 26.97
N SER A 234 -2.05 -5.78 27.27
CA SER A 234 -2.87 -5.45 28.44
C SER A 234 -3.65 -4.14 28.26
N GLU A 235 -4.70 -3.94 29.06
CA GLU A 235 -5.47 -2.68 29.09
C GLU A 235 -4.58 -1.48 29.42
N GLN A 236 -3.68 -1.65 30.40
CA GLN A 236 -2.75 -0.59 30.80
C GLN A 236 -1.83 -0.17 29.64
N ALA A 237 -1.36 -1.11 28.82
CA ALA A 237 -0.53 -0.78 27.67
C ALA A 237 -1.28 0.05 26.62
N VAL A 238 -2.59 -0.16 26.44
CA VAL A 238 -3.43 0.71 25.59
C VAL A 238 -3.48 2.12 26.18
N ILE A 239 -3.79 2.22 27.48
CA ILE A 239 -3.91 3.51 28.18
C ILE A 239 -2.58 4.28 28.12
N ASP A 240 -1.45 3.63 28.39
CA ASP A 240 -0.12 4.24 28.36
C ASP A 240 0.21 4.83 26.99
N ILE A 241 -0.17 4.12 25.91
CA ILE A 241 0.00 4.63 24.55
C ILE A 241 -0.94 5.81 24.28
N LEU A 242 -2.21 5.76 24.69
CA LEU A 242 -3.11 6.90 24.50
C LEU A 242 -2.67 8.14 25.29
N GLU A 243 -2.16 7.97 26.50
CA GLU A 243 -1.63 9.07 27.34
C GLU A 243 -0.33 9.64 26.76
N ARG A 244 0.54 8.82 26.17
CA ARG A 244 1.78 9.30 25.51
C ARG A 244 1.52 10.39 24.47
N TRP A 245 0.44 10.25 23.71
CA TRP A 245 0.10 11.16 22.61
C TRP A 245 -0.85 12.30 23.04
N LYS A 246 -1.22 12.36 24.32
CA LYS A 246 -2.12 13.36 24.88
C LYS A 246 -1.43 14.72 25.01
N GLY A 247 -2.16 15.78 24.66
CA GLY A 247 -1.68 17.16 24.81
C GLY A 247 -0.62 17.59 23.79
N ILE A 248 -0.37 16.80 22.74
CA ILE A 248 0.43 17.24 21.60
C ILE A 248 -0.38 18.23 20.79
N THR A 249 0.17 19.42 20.55
CA THR A 249 -0.45 20.46 19.71
C THR A 249 0.16 20.44 18.32
N VAL A 250 -0.67 20.21 17.31
CA VAL A 250 -0.28 20.30 15.89
C VAL A 250 -0.81 21.62 15.34
N LYS A 251 0.07 22.49 14.84
CA LYS A 251 -0.35 23.77 14.24
C LYS A 251 -0.83 23.57 12.80
N SER A 252 -1.81 24.36 12.39
CA SER A 252 -2.25 24.45 11.00
C SER A 252 -1.17 25.10 10.13
N GLU A 253 -1.05 24.67 8.88
CA GLU A 253 -0.16 25.31 7.89
C GLU A 253 -0.57 26.75 7.58
N PHE A 254 -1.85 27.11 7.79
CA PHE A 254 -2.44 28.39 7.41
C PHE A 254 -2.56 29.39 8.58
N GLY A 255 -1.96 29.11 9.74
CA GLY A 255 -1.90 30.08 10.86
C GLY A 255 -1.60 29.45 12.22
N ASP A 256 -1.69 30.26 13.28
CA ASP A 256 -1.41 29.85 14.67
C ASP A 256 -2.52 29.00 15.33
N ARG A 257 -3.55 28.61 14.57
CA ARG A 257 -4.62 27.74 15.08
C ARG A 257 -4.14 26.29 15.11
N GLU A 258 -4.70 25.53 16.04
CA GLU A 258 -4.52 24.09 16.06
C GLU A 258 -5.14 23.47 14.80
N HIS A 259 -4.46 22.48 14.24
CA HIS A 259 -4.92 21.76 13.07
C HIS A 259 -6.12 20.88 13.47
N GLU A 260 -7.28 21.16 12.89
CA GLU A 260 -8.50 20.37 13.09
C GLU A 260 -8.32 18.96 12.52
N GLY A 261 -9.08 18.01 13.05
CA GLY A 261 -9.16 16.64 12.55
C GLY A 261 -9.65 16.61 11.11
N TYR A 262 -9.31 15.55 10.39
CA TYR A 262 -9.78 15.40 9.00
C TYR A 262 -11.21 14.87 8.94
N PHE A 263 -11.68 14.21 10.00
CA PHE A 263 -12.98 13.52 10.05
C PHE A 263 -13.82 13.91 11.26
N THR A 264 -13.24 14.61 12.22
CA THR A 264 -13.88 14.98 13.48
C THR A 264 -13.59 16.46 13.81
N PRO A 265 -14.47 17.13 14.58
CA PRO A 265 -14.26 18.53 14.98
C PRO A 265 -13.17 18.70 16.06
N GLN A 266 -12.48 17.62 16.44
CA GLN A 266 -11.43 17.65 17.45
C GLN A 266 -10.09 18.03 16.82
N PRO A 267 -9.10 18.51 17.59
CA PRO A 267 -7.73 18.62 17.11
C PRO A 267 -7.21 17.31 16.51
N ILE A 268 -6.38 17.38 15.47
CA ILE A 268 -5.84 16.20 14.77
C ILE A 268 -5.07 15.25 15.71
N ALA A 269 -4.44 15.77 16.77
CA ALA A 269 -3.80 14.93 17.78
C ALA A 269 -4.81 14.10 18.59
N GLU A 270 -5.98 14.66 18.89
CA GLU A 270 -7.04 13.93 19.57
C GLU A 270 -7.74 12.95 18.61
N GLU A 271 -7.98 13.35 17.36
CA GLU A 271 -8.47 12.42 16.32
C GLU A 271 -7.49 11.25 16.12
N PHE A 272 -6.19 11.50 16.13
CA PHE A 272 -5.17 10.46 16.11
C PHE A 272 -5.27 9.52 17.31
N ARG A 273 -5.45 10.03 18.54
CA ARG A 273 -5.70 9.19 19.72
C ARG A 273 -6.97 8.36 19.56
N CYS A 274 -8.04 8.95 19.03
CA CYS A 274 -9.28 8.26 18.71
C CYS A 274 -9.07 7.13 17.67
N LEU A 275 -8.26 7.37 16.65
CA LEU A 275 -7.89 6.36 15.63
C LEU A 275 -7.09 5.21 16.24
N VAL A 276 -6.07 5.52 17.05
CA VAL A 276 -5.29 4.51 17.79
C VAL A 276 -6.23 3.68 18.67
N ALA A 277 -7.13 4.33 19.40
CA ALA A 277 -8.08 3.66 20.26
C ALA A 277 -9.08 2.79 19.48
N ALA A 278 -9.61 3.27 18.36
CA ALA A 278 -10.52 2.49 17.54
C ALA A 278 -9.85 1.22 16.97
N LEU A 279 -8.57 1.30 16.58
CA LEU A 279 -7.83 0.18 16.00
C LEU A 279 -7.23 -0.79 17.05
N TYR A 280 -6.72 -0.26 18.17
CA TYR A 280 -5.94 -1.03 19.16
C TYR A 280 -6.58 -1.10 20.54
N GLY A 281 -7.75 -0.48 20.74
CA GLY A 281 -8.44 -0.35 22.02
C GLY A 281 -9.15 -1.62 22.50
N SER A 282 -8.68 -2.79 22.08
CA SER A 282 -9.16 -4.08 22.53
C SER A 282 -8.02 -5.00 22.96
N VAL A 283 -8.31 -5.82 23.96
CA VAL A 283 -7.35 -6.75 24.57
C VAL A 283 -7.98 -8.12 24.78
N LEU A 284 -7.15 -9.16 24.76
CA LEU A 284 -7.61 -10.53 24.98
C LEU A 284 -7.56 -10.85 26.48
N VAL A 285 -8.72 -10.90 27.12
CA VAL A 285 -8.89 -11.28 28.53
C VAL A 285 -9.67 -12.59 28.58
N ASP A 286 -9.13 -13.62 29.22
CA ASP A 286 -9.76 -14.95 29.33
C ASP A 286 -10.27 -15.52 27.99
N LYS A 287 -9.47 -15.36 26.93
CA LYS A 287 -9.77 -15.75 25.53
C LYS A 287 -10.94 -15.00 24.88
N LYS A 288 -11.39 -13.89 25.47
CA LYS A 288 -12.39 -12.99 24.90
C LYS A 288 -11.76 -11.65 24.59
N LEU A 289 -12.11 -11.10 23.44
CA LEU A 289 -11.72 -9.74 23.09
C LEU A 289 -12.63 -8.77 23.86
N VAL A 290 -12.03 -7.90 24.66
CA VAL A 290 -12.73 -6.90 25.48
C VAL A 290 -12.22 -5.52 25.09
N SER A 291 -13.12 -4.55 24.96
CA SER A 291 -12.75 -3.16 24.75
C SER A 291 -12.21 -2.57 26.06
N VAL A 292 -11.10 -1.83 25.97
CA VAL A 292 -10.53 -1.08 27.11
C VAL A 292 -11.42 0.11 27.50
N GLY A 293 -12.28 0.54 26.58
CA GLY A 293 -13.15 1.70 26.73
C GLY A 293 -14.57 1.38 27.19
N LYS A 294 -15.27 2.41 27.69
CA LYS A 294 -16.70 2.39 28.01
C LYS A 294 -17.43 3.58 27.37
N PRO A 295 -18.75 3.47 27.09
CA PRO A 295 -19.52 4.57 26.49
C PRO A 295 -19.59 5.83 27.36
N ASP A 296 -19.44 5.69 28.69
CA ASP A 296 -19.47 6.77 29.67
C ASP A 296 -18.09 7.27 30.10
N SER A 297 -17.00 6.79 29.48
CA SER A 297 -15.64 7.24 29.80
C SER A 297 -15.49 8.75 29.61
N ASP A 298 -14.79 9.42 30.53
CA ASP A 298 -14.51 10.87 30.43
C ASP A 298 -13.58 11.19 29.25
N ASP A 299 -12.55 10.36 29.05
CA ASP A 299 -11.63 10.49 27.92
C ASP A 299 -12.29 10.00 26.62
N VAL A 300 -12.30 10.86 25.60
CA VAL A 300 -12.94 10.59 24.32
C VAL A 300 -12.22 9.49 23.54
N ALA A 301 -10.90 9.36 23.66
CA ALA A 301 -10.16 8.26 23.04
C ALA A 301 -10.61 6.91 23.63
N LEU A 302 -10.88 6.83 24.94
CA LEU A 302 -11.44 5.62 25.55
C LEU A 302 -12.87 5.34 25.06
N ARG A 303 -13.69 6.36 24.80
CA ARG A 303 -14.97 6.14 24.11
C ARG A 303 -14.78 5.62 22.69
N CYS A 304 -13.79 6.11 21.94
CA CYS A 304 -13.45 5.57 20.62
C CYS A 304 -12.96 4.11 20.66
N ALA A 305 -12.25 3.70 21.71
CA ALA A 305 -11.94 2.27 21.93
C ALA A 305 -13.22 1.43 22.03
N TYR A 306 -14.23 1.92 22.75
CA TYR A 306 -15.54 1.30 22.80
C TYR A 306 -16.23 1.31 21.43
N TYR A 307 -16.22 2.45 20.73
CA TYR A 307 -16.87 2.59 19.41
C TYR A 307 -16.28 1.64 18.36
N GLY A 308 -14.96 1.54 18.29
CA GLY A 308 -14.25 0.69 17.33
C GLY A 308 -14.31 -0.81 17.61
N ASN A 309 -14.47 -1.23 18.88
CA ASN A 309 -14.21 -2.64 19.25
C ASN A 309 -15.39 -3.40 19.89
N SER A 310 -16.41 -2.72 20.39
CA SER A 310 -17.57 -3.40 21.03
C SER A 310 -18.70 -3.65 20.02
N ALA A 311 -19.36 -4.80 20.11
CA ALA A 311 -20.65 -5.01 19.45
C ALA A 311 -21.68 -3.98 19.96
N LYS A 312 -22.63 -3.59 19.10
CA LYS A 312 -23.62 -2.54 19.41
C LYS A 312 -24.99 -2.87 18.85
N THR A 313 -26.03 -2.40 19.51
CA THR A 313 -27.35 -2.28 18.91
C THR A 313 -27.56 -0.91 18.26
N VAL A 314 -28.60 -0.78 17.44
CA VAL A 314 -28.99 0.49 16.79
C VAL A 314 -29.29 1.58 17.83
N GLU A 315 -29.92 1.22 18.95
CA GLU A 315 -30.24 2.15 20.04
C GLU A 315 -28.97 2.68 20.71
N GLU A 316 -27.98 1.81 20.94
CA GLU A 316 -26.69 2.22 21.50
C GLU A 316 -25.92 3.12 20.53
N MET A 317 -26.03 2.88 19.23
CA MET A 317 -25.42 3.73 18.20
C MET A 317 -26.04 5.13 18.16
N LYS A 318 -27.37 5.22 18.27
CA LYS A 318 -28.08 6.51 18.35
C LYS A 318 -27.64 7.31 19.57
N ALA A 319 -27.60 6.66 20.74
CA ALA A 319 -27.14 7.29 21.97
C ALA A 319 -25.67 7.75 21.89
N ALA A 320 -24.80 6.95 21.25
CA ALA A 320 -23.42 7.32 21.02
C ALA A 320 -23.26 8.50 20.05
N TYR A 321 -24.05 8.54 18.97
CA TYR A 321 -24.05 9.66 18.03
C TYR A 321 -24.59 10.94 18.67
N GLU A 322 -25.68 10.87 19.43
CA GLU A 322 -26.20 12.03 20.17
C GLU A 322 -25.17 12.62 21.13
N LYS A 323 -24.31 11.78 21.70
CA LYS A 323 -23.26 12.18 22.63
C LYS A 323 -22.01 12.76 21.95
N ASP A 324 -21.50 12.07 20.93
CA ASP A 324 -20.16 12.32 20.39
C ASP A 324 -20.13 12.65 18.88
N GLY A 325 -21.27 12.62 18.19
CA GLY A 325 -21.40 13.02 16.78
C GLY A 325 -20.38 12.33 15.85
N ASP A 326 -19.60 13.15 15.14
CA ASP A 326 -18.59 12.68 14.18
C ASP A 326 -17.49 11.80 14.80
N ILE A 327 -17.23 11.95 16.10
CA ILE A 327 -16.25 11.11 16.80
C ILE A 327 -16.75 9.67 16.90
N PHE A 328 -18.06 9.49 17.14
CA PHE A 328 -18.68 8.18 17.11
C PHE A 328 -18.64 7.59 15.70
N THR A 329 -19.05 8.34 14.68
CA THR A 329 -19.07 7.83 13.29
C THR A 329 -17.67 7.45 12.82
N PHE A 330 -16.66 8.27 13.12
CA PHE A 330 -15.26 7.98 12.85
C PHE A 330 -14.79 6.69 13.52
N GLY A 331 -15.02 6.53 14.84
CA GLY A 331 -14.65 5.31 15.55
C GLY A 331 -15.39 4.06 15.05
N ALA A 332 -16.68 4.19 14.73
CA ALA A 332 -17.53 3.10 14.27
C ALA A 332 -17.15 2.56 12.87
N LEU A 333 -16.53 3.37 12.00
CA LEU A 333 -16.03 2.92 10.69
C LEU A 333 -14.93 1.84 10.80
N PHE A 334 -14.24 1.78 11.94
CA PHE A 334 -13.25 0.74 12.24
C PHE A 334 -13.85 -0.49 12.93
N ASN A 335 -15.15 -0.47 13.24
CA ASN A 335 -15.84 -1.58 13.90
C ASN A 335 -16.48 -2.53 12.88
N ASN A 336 -15.82 -3.66 12.65
CA ASN A 336 -16.34 -4.68 11.73
C ASN A 336 -17.71 -5.23 12.15
N SER A 337 -18.02 -5.35 13.43
CA SER A 337 -19.34 -5.85 13.86
C SER A 337 -20.48 -4.91 13.45
N VAL A 338 -20.25 -3.60 13.52
CA VAL A 338 -21.19 -2.57 13.05
C VAL A 338 -21.30 -2.59 11.53
N MET A 339 -20.17 -2.67 10.84
CA MET A 339 -20.12 -2.57 9.37
C MET A 339 -20.67 -3.80 8.66
N LEU A 340 -20.58 -4.98 9.27
CA LEU A 340 -21.05 -6.25 8.70
C LEU A 340 -22.54 -6.50 8.99
N GLU A 341 -23.09 -5.92 10.06
CA GLU A 341 -24.50 -6.06 10.42
C GLU A 341 -25.36 -5.03 9.66
N PRO A 342 -26.29 -5.44 8.77
CA PRO A 342 -27.00 -4.51 7.89
C PRO A 342 -27.75 -3.39 8.60
N ALA A 343 -28.41 -3.68 9.72
CA ALA A 343 -29.16 -2.67 10.48
C ALA A 343 -28.23 -1.63 11.12
N CYS A 344 -27.11 -2.07 11.67
CA CYS A 344 -26.11 -1.18 12.26
C CYS A 344 -25.41 -0.36 11.18
N ARG A 345 -25.05 -0.98 10.04
CA ARG A 345 -24.47 -0.25 8.90
C ARG A 345 -25.40 0.83 8.38
N ALA A 346 -26.70 0.54 8.22
CA ALA A 346 -27.68 1.53 7.78
C ALA A 346 -27.80 2.71 8.76
N GLU A 347 -27.77 2.44 10.06
CA GLU A 347 -27.74 3.48 11.08
C GLU A 347 -26.45 4.33 11.00
N LEU A 348 -25.28 3.69 10.87
CA LEU A 348 -24.02 4.42 10.73
C LEU A 348 -24.04 5.32 9.49
N GLU A 349 -24.46 4.78 8.35
CA GLU A 349 -24.55 5.50 7.09
C GLU A 349 -25.44 6.74 7.14
N ALA A 350 -26.52 6.72 7.93
CA ALA A 350 -27.40 7.87 8.10
C ALA A 350 -26.71 9.10 8.71
N HIS A 351 -25.57 8.89 9.39
CA HIS A 351 -24.80 9.93 10.08
C HIS A 351 -23.46 10.26 9.40
N LEU A 352 -23.13 9.59 8.29
CA LEU A 352 -21.86 9.83 7.59
C LEU A 352 -21.91 11.17 6.83
N THR A 353 -20.85 11.95 6.97
CA THR A 353 -20.65 13.21 6.26
C THR A 353 -19.83 13.00 4.98
N ARG A 354 -19.78 14.02 4.13
CA ARG A 354 -18.96 14.01 2.92
C ARG A 354 -17.48 13.76 3.22
N ASP A 355 -16.98 14.25 4.34
CA ASP A 355 -15.56 14.13 4.72
C ASP A 355 -15.19 12.68 5.05
N THR A 356 -16.15 11.89 5.56
CA THR A 356 -15.96 10.47 5.86
C THR A 356 -16.14 9.54 4.65
N ASP A 357 -16.57 10.04 3.49
CA ASP A 357 -16.90 9.20 2.32
C ASP A 357 -15.69 8.41 1.80
N TRP A 358 -14.53 9.04 1.74
CA TRP A 358 -13.30 8.35 1.34
C TRP A 358 -12.98 7.19 2.29
N LEU A 359 -13.09 7.42 3.60
CA LEU A 359 -12.82 6.41 4.61
C LEU A 359 -13.85 5.28 4.53
N ARG A 360 -15.13 5.60 4.37
CA ARG A 360 -16.22 4.63 4.13
C ARG A 360 -15.90 3.73 2.94
N LYS A 361 -15.62 4.31 1.77
CA LYS A 361 -15.31 3.56 0.53
C LYS A 361 -14.08 2.66 0.70
N LYS A 362 -13.06 3.16 1.39
CA LYS A 362 -11.86 2.38 1.73
C LYS A 362 -12.18 1.18 2.63
N ARG A 363 -12.95 1.40 3.70
CA ARG A 363 -13.40 0.33 4.61
C ARG A 363 -14.23 -0.72 3.88
N TYR A 364 -15.14 -0.32 2.99
CA TYR A 364 -15.94 -1.25 2.17
C TYR A 364 -15.07 -2.10 1.25
N LYS A 365 -14.05 -1.52 0.61
CA LYS A 365 -13.09 -2.28 -0.19
C LYS A 365 -12.31 -3.30 0.65
N GLN A 366 -11.91 -2.92 1.87
CA GLN A 366 -11.21 -3.83 2.79
C GLN A 366 -12.12 -4.99 3.22
N LEU A 367 -13.38 -4.73 3.56
CA LEU A 367 -14.36 -5.76 3.93
C LEU A 367 -14.70 -6.68 2.75
N GLN A 368 -14.89 -6.13 1.54
CA GLN A 368 -15.14 -6.92 0.34
C GLN A 368 -13.97 -7.85 -0.01
N ALA A 369 -12.73 -7.42 0.24
CA ALA A 369 -11.55 -8.27 0.04
C ALA A 369 -11.43 -9.42 1.05
N GLU A 370 -12.11 -9.32 2.20
CA GLU A 370 -12.09 -10.32 3.27
C GLU A 370 -13.33 -11.23 3.26
N HIS A 371 -14.46 -10.71 2.77
CA HIS A 371 -15.76 -11.35 2.77
C HIS A 371 -16.41 -11.27 1.40
N ASP A 372 -16.36 -12.35 0.63
CA ASP A 372 -16.93 -12.42 -0.73
C ASP A 372 -18.45 -12.09 -0.78
N TRP A 373 -19.15 -12.27 0.34
CA TRP A 373 -20.58 -12.00 0.48
C TRP A 373 -20.90 -10.55 0.84
N PHE A 374 -19.91 -9.73 1.18
CA PHE A 374 -20.13 -8.34 1.57
C PHE A 374 -20.46 -7.48 0.34
N ASP A 375 -21.64 -6.87 0.33
CA ASP A 375 -22.04 -5.91 -0.70
C ASP A 375 -21.56 -4.50 -0.30
N PRO A 376 -20.65 -3.87 -1.07
CA PRO A 376 -20.13 -2.54 -0.77
C PRO A 376 -21.11 -1.41 -1.12
N ARG A 377 -22.27 -1.70 -1.70
CA ARG A 377 -23.29 -0.68 -1.95
C ARG A 377 -23.87 -0.16 -0.62
N PRO A 378 -24.21 1.15 -0.55
CA PRO A 378 -24.92 1.68 0.60
C PRO A 378 -26.20 0.90 0.86
N VAL A 379 -26.56 0.76 2.13
CA VAL A 379 -27.84 0.18 2.55
C VAL A 379 -28.87 1.23 2.90
N SER A 380 -28.43 2.47 3.14
CA SER A 380 -29.29 3.61 3.35
C SER A 380 -29.70 4.25 2.02
N GLU A 381 -31.00 4.53 1.88
CA GLU A 381 -31.56 5.18 0.69
C GLU A 381 -30.93 6.57 0.44
N LEU A 382 -30.59 7.30 1.51
CA LEU A 382 -29.98 8.63 1.42
C LEU A 382 -28.61 8.62 0.72
N LEU A 383 -27.75 7.66 1.06
CA LEU A 383 -26.44 7.54 0.42
C LEU A 383 -26.53 6.87 -0.96
N GLU A 384 -27.49 5.97 -1.17
CA GLU A 384 -27.73 5.38 -2.49
C GLU A 384 -28.15 6.46 -3.50
N ILE A 385 -29.02 7.39 -3.11
CA ILE A 385 -29.41 8.56 -3.94
C ILE A 385 -28.22 9.51 -4.14
N ALA A 386 -27.39 9.74 -3.12
CA ALA A 386 -26.20 10.58 -3.26
C ALA A 386 -25.17 9.98 -4.23
N ASP A 387 -24.90 8.67 -4.14
CA ASP A 387 -23.91 8.00 -5.00
C ASP A 387 -24.42 7.86 -6.45
N THR A 388 -25.73 7.64 -6.66
CA THR A 388 -26.33 7.57 -8.00
C THR A 388 -26.58 8.95 -8.61
N GLY A 389 -27.10 9.89 -7.83
CA GLY A 389 -27.39 11.27 -8.24
C GLY A 389 -26.13 12.11 -8.47
N ALA A 390 -25.07 11.96 -7.67
CA ALA A 390 -23.81 12.69 -7.90
C ALA A 390 -23.09 12.24 -9.17
N ALA A 391 -23.18 10.96 -9.54
CA ALA A 391 -22.61 10.46 -10.79
C ALA A 391 -23.32 11.02 -12.02
N GLU A 392 -24.64 11.18 -11.97
CA GLU A 392 -25.44 11.74 -13.07
C GLU A 392 -25.38 13.28 -13.10
N SER A 393 -25.36 13.95 -11.94
CA SER A 393 -25.32 15.43 -11.85
C SER A 393 -23.92 16.02 -12.08
N ALA A 394 -22.83 15.38 -11.62
CA ALA A 394 -21.46 15.89 -11.86
C ALA A 394 -21.07 15.88 -13.34
N VAL A 395 -21.62 14.94 -14.12
CA VAL A 395 -21.49 14.89 -15.59
C VAL A 395 -22.44 15.88 -16.26
N GLN A 396 -23.47 16.39 -15.58
CA GLN A 396 -24.41 17.35 -16.14
C GLN A 396 -24.11 18.82 -15.82
N GLU A 397 -23.61 19.13 -14.62
CA GLU A 397 -23.51 20.51 -14.12
C GLU A 397 -22.13 21.15 -14.28
N ASN A 398 -21.07 20.38 -14.54
CA ASN A 398 -19.74 20.95 -14.73
C ASN A 398 -19.29 20.89 -16.21
N PRO A 399 -19.31 22.02 -16.95
CA PRO A 399 -18.96 22.05 -18.37
C PRO A 399 -17.50 21.66 -18.63
N GLU A 400 -16.60 21.84 -17.65
CA GLU A 400 -15.20 21.43 -17.74
C GLU A 400 -15.05 19.90 -17.64
N LEU A 401 -15.81 19.23 -16.78
CA LEU A 401 -15.85 17.76 -16.70
C LEU A 401 -16.51 17.14 -17.93
N ARG A 402 -17.54 17.78 -18.50
CA ARG A 402 -18.09 17.37 -19.81
C ARG A 402 -17.07 17.51 -20.93
N ALA A 403 -16.32 18.61 -20.96
CA ALA A 403 -15.27 18.82 -21.95
C ALA A 403 -14.14 17.79 -21.77
N LEU A 404 -13.79 17.43 -20.54
CA LEU A 404 -12.78 16.41 -20.27
C LEU A 404 -13.26 15.00 -20.67
N ALA A 405 -14.52 14.67 -20.37
CA ALA A 405 -15.14 13.41 -20.76
C ALA A 405 -15.31 13.29 -22.28
N SER A 406 -15.67 14.37 -22.97
CA SER A 406 -15.72 14.41 -24.43
C SER A 406 -14.32 14.28 -25.03
N GLN A 407 -13.32 14.97 -24.47
CA GLN A 407 -11.92 14.83 -24.90
C GLN A 407 -11.38 13.41 -24.70
N MET A 408 -11.70 12.74 -23.58
CA MET A 408 -11.35 11.33 -23.37
C MET A 408 -12.04 10.40 -24.37
N THR A 409 -13.30 10.68 -24.71
CA THR A 409 -14.07 9.88 -25.67
C THR A 409 -13.53 10.07 -27.09
N ASP A 410 -13.16 11.31 -27.46
CA ASP A 410 -12.50 11.63 -28.72
C ASP A 410 -11.10 11.01 -28.80
N LEU A 411 -10.32 11.05 -27.72
CA LEU A 411 -9.01 10.38 -27.64
C LEU A 411 -9.14 8.87 -27.83
N LYS A 412 -10.13 8.24 -27.18
CA LYS A 412 -10.41 6.81 -27.34
C LYS A 412 -10.78 6.46 -28.78
N THR A 413 -11.53 7.34 -29.45
CA THR A 413 -11.94 7.18 -30.84
C THR A 413 -10.77 7.40 -31.81
N GLN A 414 -9.89 8.38 -31.53
CA GLN A 414 -8.67 8.63 -32.29
C GLN A 414 -7.66 7.48 -32.13
N ILE A 415 -7.50 6.93 -30.92
CA ILE A 415 -6.67 5.75 -30.66
C ILE A 415 -7.22 4.53 -31.41
N ALA A 416 -8.54 4.34 -31.44
CA ALA A 416 -9.17 3.27 -32.21
C ALA A 416 -9.06 3.48 -33.74
N GLY A 417 -9.00 4.73 -34.21
CA GLY A 417 -8.74 5.07 -35.60
C GLY A 417 -7.28 4.81 -36.00
N LEU A 418 -6.33 5.25 -35.18
CA LEU A 418 -4.90 5.03 -35.36
C LEU A 418 -4.54 3.56 -35.33
N SER A 419 -5.15 2.76 -34.43
CA SER A 419 -4.92 1.31 -34.40
C SER A 419 -5.40 0.63 -35.68
N LYS A 420 -6.54 1.04 -36.24
CA LYS A 420 -7.03 0.54 -37.54
C LYS A 420 -6.08 0.92 -38.69
N VAL A 421 -5.60 2.17 -38.74
CA VAL A 421 -4.66 2.62 -39.78
C VAL A 421 -3.33 1.87 -39.68
N LEU A 422 -2.82 1.63 -38.47
CA LEU A 422 -1.60 0.83 -38.26
C LEU A 422 -1.79 -0.62 -38.70
N VAL A 423 -2.93 -1.25 -38.37
CA VAL A 423 -3.23 -2.63 -38.81
C VAL A 423 -3.34 -2.71 -40.33
N TRP A 424 -4.03 -1.76 -40.98
CA TRP A 424 -4.12 -1.73 -42.44
C TRP A 424 -2.79 -1.42 -43.11
N GLY A 425 -2.00 -0.51 -42.55
CA GLY A 425 -0.63 -0.24 -43.01
C GLY A 425 0.26 -1.48 -42.93
N LEU A 426 0.16 -2.24 -41.83
CA LEU A 426 0.91 -3.48 -41.66
C LEU A 426 0.48 -4.56 -42.65
N ILE A 427 -0.82 -4.67 -42.95
CA ILE A 427 -1.36 -5.59 -43.97
C ILE A 427 -0.86 -5.20 -45.37
N VAL A 428 -0.82 -3.91 -45.71
CA VAL A 428 -0.31 -3.44 -47.01
C VAL A 428 1.19 -3.70 -47.13
N ILE A 429 1.97 -3.46 -46.09
CA ILE A 429 3.41 -3.74 -46.07
C ILE A 429 3.67 -5.25 -46.22
N LEU A 430 2.91 -6.09 -45.51
CA LEU A 430 2.97 -7.55 -45.65
C LEU A 430 2.60 -8.01 -47.06
N ALA A 431 1.55 -7.44 -47.67
CA ALA A 431 1.15 -7.75 -49.03
C ALA A 431 2.24 -7.39 -50.06
N ILE A 432 2.87 -6.22 -49.91
CA ILE A 432 3.99 -5.78 -50.76
C ILE A 432 5.18 -6.74 -50.61
N LEU A 433 5.56 -7.11 -49.37
CA LEU A 433 6.66 -8.03 -49.11
C LEU A 433 6.42 -9.44 -49.67
N VAL A 434 5.17 -9.93 -49.64
CA VAL A 434 4.81 -11.22 -50.24
C VAL A 434 4.85 -11.16 -51.77
N PHE A 435 4.43 -10.03 -52.37
CA PHE A 435 4.46 -9.85 -53.82
C PHE A 435 5.87 -9.61 -54.37
N TRP A 436 6.77 -9.02 -53.58
CA TRP A 436 8.18 -8.82 -53.95
C TRP A 436 9.06 -10.07 -53.84
N ARG A 437 8.57 -11.11 -53.15
CA ARG A 437 9.26 -12.40 -52.98
C ARG A 437 8.80 -13.49 -53.96
N ARG A 438 7.82 -13.19 -54.82
CA ARG A 438 7.46 -14.00 -56.00
C ARG A 438 8.05 -13.35 -57.23
#